data_AF-A0A9E1TN02-F1
#
_entry.id   AF-A0A9E1TN02-F1
#
_cell.length_a   1.000
_cell.length_b   1.000
_cell.length_c   1.000
_cell.angle_alpha   90.00
_cell.angle_beta   90.00
_cell.angle_gamma   90.00
#
_symmetry.space_group_name_H-M   'P 1'
#
loop_
_entity.id
_entity.type
_entity.pdbx_description
1 polymer ?
#
loop_
_entity_poly.entity_id
_entity_poly.type
_entity_poly.pdbx_seq_one_letter_code
_entity_poly.pdbx_strand_id
1 'polypeptide(L)'
;MLGQYLPVIVLLILAFLFAALSFVASRLLAPRSPNDRKAAPYECGIIPGRETPERFPVRFFLVAMIFIVFDIEIIFFYPWAIAHDGLGLFGLVAVLIFSAAVFESFVYLIGNGALEWGPVRRVRHAVSPHRTSSSTVRRAGVREVGLEGRDRAA
;
A
#
# COMPACT_ATOMS: atom_id res chain seq x y z
N MET A 1 10.01 -37.39 19.81
CA MET A 1 9.27 -36.13 19.61
C MET A 1 9.86 -35.27 18.50
N LEU A 2 11.15 -34.92 18.49
CA LEU A 2 11.74 -34.10 17.41
C LEU A 2 11.72 -34.76 16.01
N GLY A 3 11.79 -36.11 15.96
CA GLY A 3 11.73 -36.87 14.71
C GLY A 3 10.43 -36.74 13.92
N GLN A 4 9.31 -36.32 14.54
CA GLN A 4 8.05 -36.05 13.84
C GLN A 4 8.08 -34.75 13.02
N TYR A 5 8.97 -33.80 13.36
CA TYR A 5 9.16 -32.57 12.59
C TYR A 5 10.16 -32.73 11.44
N LEU A 6 10.93 -33.82 11.45
CA LEU A 6 11.93 -34.11 10.42
C LEU A 6 11.32 -34.19 9.00
N PRO A 7 10.17 -34.83 8.76
CA PRO A 7 9.51 -34.80 7.46
C PRO A 7 9.12 -33.39 7.00
N VAL A 8 8.68 -32.52 7.91
CA VAL A 8 8.28 -31.14 7.58
C VAL A 8 9.50 -30.34 7.13
N ILE A 9 10.61 -30.44 7.86
CA ILE A 9 11.86 -29.75 7.52
C ILE A 9 12.42 -30.27 6.20
N VAL A 10 12.42 -31.60 6.00
CA VAL A 10 12.88 -32.22 4.75
C VAL A 10 12.03 -31.76 3.56
N LEU A 11 10.70 -31.70 3.72
CA LEU A 11 9.81 -31.20 2.68
C LEU A 11 10.08 -29.73 2.35
N LEU A 12 10.31 -28.89 3.36
CA LEU A 12 10.60 -27.48 3.18
C LEU A 12 11.93 -27.28 2.42
N ILE A 13 12.97 -28.04 2.80
CA ILE A 13 14.25 -28.05 2.09
C ILE A 13 14.07 -28.53 0.65
N LEU A 14 13.32 -29.61 0.44
CA LEU A 14 13.07 -30.15 -0.89
C LEU A 14 12.30 -29.17 -1.78
N ALA A 15 11.28 -28.50 -1.24
CA ALA A 15 10.52 -27.47 -1.95
C ALA A 15 11.42 -26.29 -2.36
N PHE A 16 12.27 -25.83 -1.44
CA PHE A 16 13.24 -24.77 -1.72
C PHE A 16 14.27 -25.21 -2.77
N LEU A 17 14.82 -26.41 -2.64
CA LEU A 17 15.78 -26.98 -3.59
C LEU A 17 15.15 -27.11 -4.98
N PHE A 18 13.91 -27.60 -5.05
CA PHE A 18 13.17 -27.74 -6.29
C PHE A 18 12.92 -26.38 -6.96
N ALA A 19 12.51 -25.36 -6.20
CA ALA A 19 12.35 -24.00 -6.71
C ALA A 19 13.68 -23.44 -7.22
N ALA A 20 14.76 -23.55 -6.44
CA ALA A 20 16.09 -23.08 -6.81
C ALA A 20 16.62 -23.79 -8.08
N LEU A 21 16.51 -25.11 -8.14
CA LEU A 21 16.92 -25.90 -9.29
C LEU A 21 16.10 -25.55 -10.53
N SER A 22 14.79 -25.32 -10.38
CA SER A 22 13.92 -24.88 -11.48
C SER A 22 14.33 -23.50 -12.01
N PHE A 23 14.67 -22.54 -11.14
CA PHE A 23 15.22 -21.25 -11.56
C PHE A 23 16.55 -21.39 -12.29
N VAL A 24 17.46 -22.23 -11.79
CA VAL A 24 18.77 -22.49 -12.43
C VAL A 24 18.59 -23.16 -13.79
N ALA A 25 17.77 -24.21 -13.86
CA ALA A 25 17.45 -24.90 -15.11
C ALA A 25 16.82 -23.94 -16.12
N SER A 26 15.83 -23.14 -15.70
CA SER A 26 15.23 -22.10 -16.55
C SER A 26 16.28 -21.15 -17.12
N ARG A 27 17.23 -20.68 -16.30
CA ARG A 27 18.29 -19.75 -16.73
C ARG A 27 19.37 -20.39 -17.62
N LEU A 28 19.54 -21.72 -17.56
CA LEU A 28 20.48 -22.47 -18.39
C LEU A 28 19.85 -22.86 -19.73
N LEU A 29 18.58 -23.26 -19.74
CA LEU A 29 17.87 -23.70 -20.94
C LEU A 29 17.29 -22.51 -21.73
N ALA A 30 16.99 -21.38 -21.09
CA ALA A 30 16.40 -20.23 -21.77
C ALA A 30 17.39 -19.55 -22.74
N PRO A 31 16.97 -19.27 -23.99
CA PRO A 31 17.75 -18.47 -24.93
C PRO A 31 18.04 -17.08 -24.37
N ARG A 32 19.31 -16.75 -24.20
CA ARG A 32 19.75 -15.43 -23.70
C ARG A 32 19.72 -14.42 -24.84
N SER A 33 18.73 -13.52 -24.81
CA SER A 33 18.65 -12.38 -25.73
C SER A 33 18.38 -11.09 -24.95
N PRO A 34 19.37 -10.59 -24.19
CA PRO A 34 19.26 -9.31 -23.50
C PRO A 34 19.09 -8.20 -24.53
N ASN A 35 18.10 -7.35 -24.33
CA ASN A 35 17.81 -6.20 -25.18
C ASN A 35 17.26 -5.11 -24.26
N ASP A 36 17.74 -3.88 -24.41
CA ASP A 36 17.32 -2.74 -23.58
C ASP A 36 15.80 -2.55 -23.59
N ARG A 37 15.14 -2.85 -24.73
CA ARG A 37 13.68 -2.80 -24.85
C ARG A 37 12.96 -3.86 -24.01
N LYS A 38 13.59 -5.02 -23.76
CA LYS A 38 13.03 -6.10 -22.91
C LYS A 38 13.26 -5.84 -21.42
N ALA A 39 14.26 -5.02 -21.08
CA ALA A 39 14.59 -4.65 -19.71
C ALA A 39 13.90 -3.35 -19.26
N ALA A 40 13.40 -2.54 -20.21
CA ALA A 40 12.65 -1.33 -19.92
C ALA A 40 11.30 -1.64 -19.23
N PRO A 41 10.85 -0.80 -18.28
CA PRO A 41 9.50 -0.86 -17.72
C PRO A 41 8.43 -0.81 -18.81
N TYR A 42 7.32 -1.52 -18.60
CA TYR A 42 6.20 -1.53 -19.52
C TYR A 42 5.34 -0.27 -19.37
N GLU A 43 5.39 0.62 -20.36
CA GLU A 43 4.52 1.81 -20.47
C GLU A 43 3.85 1.91 -21.85
N CYS A 44 3.34 0.79 -22.38
CA CYS A 44 2.67 0.75 -23.70
C CYS A 44 3.51 1.32 -24.86
N GLY A 45 4.85 1.29 -24.76
CA GLY A 45 5.77 1.79 -25.79
C GLY A 45 6.24 3.24 -25.59
N ILE A 46 5.83 3.92 -24.52
CA ILE A 46 6.35 5.22 -24.12
C ILE A 46 7.65 5.04 -23.32
N ILE A 47 8.62 5.94 -23.54
CA ILE A 47 9.88 5.94 -22.78
C ILE A 47 9.55 6.51 -21.39
N PRO A 48 9.73 5.74 -20.31
CA PRO A 48 9.35 6.15 -18.97
C PRO A 48 10.11 7.41 -18.58
N GLY A 49 9.36 8.47 -18.31
CA GLY A 49 9.90 9.70 -17.75
C GLY A 49 10.18 9.55 -16.25
N ARG A 50 10.84 10.53 -15.65
CA ARG A 50 10.93 10.60 -14.20
C ARG A 50 9.56 11.02 -13.65
N GLU A 51 8.78 10.05 -13.19
CA GLU A 51 7.51 10.33 -12.51
C GLU A 51 7.75 11.06 -11.18
N THR A 52 6.83 11.95 -10.83
CA THR A 52 6.85 12.60 -9.51
C THR A 52 6.43 11.56 -8.48
N PRO A 53 7.11 11.44 -7.32
CA PRO A 53 6.72 10.47 -6.30
C PRO A 53 5.26 10.65 -5.89
N GLU A 54 4.40 9.70 -6.25
CA GLU A 54 3.00 9.71 -5.84
C GLU A 54 2.88 9.13 -4.43
N ARG A 55 1.94 9.67 -3.64
CA ARG A 55 1.65 9.14 -2.31
C ARG A 55 0.88 7.83 -2.47
N PHE A 56 1.44 6.75 -1.94
CA PHE A 56 0.69 5.50 -1.82
C PHE A 56 -0.55 5.72 -0.95
N PRO A 57 -1.72 5.22 -1.39
CA PRO A 57 -2.95 5.45 -0.67
C PRO A 57 -2.97 4.65 0.64
N VAL A 58 -3.34 5.30 1.74
CA VAL A 58 -3.40 4.72 3.10
C VAL A 58 -4.38 3.56 3.27
N ARG A 59 -5.26 3.32 2.28
CA ARG A 59 -6.21 2.20 2.28
C ARG A 59 -5.55 0.83 2.47
N PHE A 60 -4.34 0.62 1.93
CA PHE A 60 -3.59 -0.63 2.12
C PHE A 60 -3.18 -0.84 3.57
N PHE A 61 -2.88 0.24 4.30
CA PHE A 61 -2.57 0.18 5.72
C PHE A 61 -3.80 -0.19 6.55
N LEU A 62 -4.98 0.37 6.24
CA LEU A 62 -6.21 0.04 6.95
C LEU A 62 -6.56 -1.46 6.81
N VAL A 63 -6.46 -2.01 5.60
CA VAL A 63 -6.67 -3.45 5.36
C VAL A 63 -5.66 -4.30 6.12
N ALA A 64 -4.37 -3.94 6.10
CA ALA A 64 -3.34 -4.67 6.83
C ALA A 64 -3.56 -4.63 8.36
N MET A 65 -3.97 -3.48 8.90
CA MET A 65 -4.27 -3.33 10.33
C MET A 65 -5.45 -4.20 10.76
N ILE A 66 -6.53 -4.23 9.96
CA ILE A 66 -7.68 -5.11 10.21
C ILE A 66 -7.26 -6.58 10.19
N PHE A 67 -6.44 -6.98 9.21
CA PHE A 67 -5.93 -8.34 9.09
C PHE A 67 -5.14 -8.76 10.33
N ILE A 68 -4.27 -7.90 10.84
CA ILE A 68 -3.48 -8.18 12.06
C ILE A 68 -4.40 -8.41 13.28
N VAL A 69 -5.42 -7.57 13.46
CA VAL A 69 -6.35 -7.72 14.58
C VAL A 69 -7.13 -9.04 14.49
N PHE A 70 -7.59 -9.39 13.29
CA PHE A 70 -8.29 -10.65 13.06
C PHE A 70 -7.39 -11.89 13.21
N ASP A 71 -6.13 -11.81 12.77
CA ASP A 71 -5.15 -12.89 12.97
C ASP A 71 -4.85 -13.12 14.46
N ILE A 72 -4.76 -12.03 15.24
CA ILE A 72 -4.67 -12.11 16.70
C ILE A 72 -5.94 -12.72 17.30
N GLU A 73 -7.14 -12.43 16.80
CA GLU A 73 -8.36 -13.09 17.28
C GLU A 73 -8.28 -14.62 17.10
N ILE A 74 -7.80 -15.07 15.93
CA ILE A 74 -7.62 -16.49 15.62
C ILE A 74 -6.58 -17.13 16.55
N ILE A 75 -5.49 -16.44 16.89
CA ILE A 75 -4.49 -16.98 17.81
C ILE A 75 -5.08 -17.29 19.19
N PHE A 76 -6.06 -16.50 19.65
CA PHE A 76 -6.78 -16.74 20.90
C PHE A 76 -7.82 -17.85 20.78
N PHE A 77 -8.37 -18.05 19.58
CA PHE A 77 -9.27 -19.16 19.31
C PHE A 77 -8.58 -20.52 19.36
N TYR A 78 -7.32 -20.62 18.96
CA TYR A 78 -6.58 -21.90 18.92
C TYR A 78 -6.55 -22.65 20.26
N PRO A 79 -6.14 -22.04 21.39
CA PRO A 79 -6.13 -22.72 22.68
C PRO A 79 -7.52 -23.21 23.10
N TRP A 80 -8.56 -22.39 22.87
CA TRP A 80 -9.93 -22.79 23.17
C TRP A 80 -10.38 -23.96 22.30
N ALA A 81 -10.11 -23.92 20.99
CA ALA A 81 -10.51 -24.98 20.06
C ALA A 81 -9.87 -26.33 20.43
N ILE A 82 -8.61 -26.31 20.86
CA ILE A 82 -7.90 -27.52 21.30
C ILE A 82 -8.43 -28.03 22.64
N ALA A 83 -8.77 -27.14 23.57
CA ALA A 83 -9.18 -27.50 24.93
C ALA A 83 -10.72 -27.54 25.16
N HIS A 84 -11.53 -27.39 24.11
CA HIS A 84 -12.98 -27.15 24.22
C HIS A 84 -13.73 -28.20 25.07
N ASP A 85 -13.30 -29.46 25.01
CA ASP A 85 -13.86 -30.57 25.79
C ASP A 85 -13.84 -30.32 27.31
N GLY A 86 -12.81 -29.65 27.82
CA GLY A 86 -12.64 -29.37 29.25
C GLY A 86 -13.39 -28.12 29.73
N LEU A 87 -13.70 -27.19 28.82
CA LEU A 87 -14.38 -25.93 29.18
C LEU A 87 -15.90 -26.00 29.01
N GLY A 88 -16.41 -26.92 28.17
CA GLY A 88 -17.84 -27.10 27.93
C GLY A 88 -18.56 -25.79 27.58
N LEU A 89 -19.75 -25.60 28.17
CA LEU A 89 -20.59 -24.42 27.90
C LEU A 89 -19.95 -23.10 28.35
N PHE A 90 -19.17 -23.10 29.43
CA PHE A 90 -18.51 -21.90 29.92
C PHE A 90 -17.49 -21.36 28.91
N GLY A 91 -16.64 -22.24 28.36
CA GLY A 91 -15.67 -21.85 27.33
C GLY A 91 -16.34 -21.32 26.07
N LEU A 92 -17.44 -21.96 25.65
CA LEU A 92 -18.21 -21.50 24.50
C LEU A 92 -18.73 -20.07 24.69
N VAL A 93 -19.35 -19.79 25.85
CA VAL A 93 -19.88 -18.45 26.15
C VAL A 93 -18.75 -17.42 26.23
N ALA A 94 -17.63 -17.77 26.87
CA ALA A 94 -16.47 -16.87 26.99
C ALA A 94 -15.91 -16.49 25.60
N VAL A 95 -15.76 -17.47 24.70
CA VAL A 95 -15.27 -17.24 23.34
C VAL A 95 -16.25 -16.46 22.49
N LEU A 96 -17.56 -16.74 22.62
CA LEU A 96 -18.59 -15.95 21.94
C LEU A 96 -18.59 -14.48 22.37
N ILE A 97 -18.44 -14.21 23.67
CA ILE A 97 -18.36 -12.84 24.19
C ILE A 97 -17.09 -12.15 23.68
N PHE A 98 -15.95 -12.83 23.73
CA PHE A 98 -14.67 -12.32 23.22
C PHE A 98 -14.77 -11.96 21.73
N SER A 99 -15.28 -12.88 20.91
CA SER A 99 -15.46 -12.60 19.48
C SER A 99 -16.50 -11.54 19.20
N ALA A 100 -17.60 -11.49 19.94
CA ALA A 100 -18.59 -10.43 19.75
C ALA A 100 -17.96 -9.04 19.96
N ALA A 101 -17.10 -8.88 20.98
CA ALA A 101 -16.42 -7.62 21.26
C ALA A 101 -15.41 -7.22 20.16
N VAL A 102 -14.64 -8.17 19.62
CA VAL A 102 -13.70 -7.91 18.51
C VAL A 102 -14.46 -7.67 17.21
N PHE A 103 -15.48 -8.48 16.94
CA PHE A 103 -16.31 -8.41 15.75
C PHE A 103 -17.11 -7.10 15.67
N GLU A 104 -17.59 -6.57 16.80
CA GLU A 104 -18.20 -5.23 16.86
C GLU A 104 -17.25 -4.15 16.32
N SER A 105 -15.99 -4.18 16.72
CA SER A 105 -14.96 -3.24 16.26
C SER A 105 -14.72 -3.37 14.75
N PHE A 106 -14.75 -4.59 14.22
CA PHE A 106 -14.65 -4.85 12.78
C PHE A 106 -15.84 -4.28 12.01
N VAL A 107 -17.06 -4.53 12.48
CA VAL A 107 -18.30 -3.99 11.88
C VAL A 107 -18.27 -2.46 11.89
N TYR A 108 -17.84 -1.84 12.99
CA TYR A 108 -17.66 -0.39 13.09
C TYR A 108 -16.66 0.14 12.04
N LEU A 109 -15.53 -0.54 11.85
CA LEU A 109 -14.54 -0.14 10.84
C LEU A 109 -15.09 -0.21 9.41
N ILE A 110 -15.86 -1.25 9.10
CA ILE A 110 -16.54 -1.36 7.80
C ILE A 110 -17.55 -0.24 7.62
N GLY A 111 -18.35 0.06 8.65
CA GLY A 111 -19.32 1.18 8.63
C GLY A 111 -18.66 2.54 8.39
N ASN A 112 -17.41 2.72 8.81
CA ASN A 112 -16.62 3.93 8.56
C ASN A 112 -15.91 3.96 7.20
N GLY A 113 -16.15 2.97 6.33
CA GLY A 113 -15.55 2.92 5.00
C GLY A 113 -14.09 2.48 4.99
N ALA A 114 -13.61 1.74 6.00
CA ALA A 114 -12.23 1.22 6.00
C ALA A 114 -11.94 0.29 4.79
N LEU A 115 -12.99 -0.29 4.20
CA LEU A 115 -12.94 -1.12 2.99
C LEU A 115 -13.47 -0.41 1.75
N GLU A 116 -13.67 0.90 1.77
CA GLU A 116 -14.14 1.67 0.63
C GLU A 116 -13.02 1.82 -0.41
N TRP A 117 -13.18 1.17 -1.57
CA TRP A 117 -12.24 1.28 -2.70
C TRP A 117 -12.67 2.33 -3.73
N GLY A 118 -13.78 3.01 -3.46
CA GLY A 118 -14.38 4.01 -4.35
C GLY A 118 -13.45 5.19 -4.66
N PRO A 119 -13.70 5.91 -5.76
CA PRO A 119 -12.89 7.06 -6.16
C PRO A 119 -12.84 8.06 -5.01
N VAL A 120 -11.61 8.38 -4.57
CA VAL A 120 -11.37 9.40 -3.54
C VAL A 120 -12.13 10.65 -3.96
N ARG A 121 -13.11 11.09 -3.17
CA ARG A 121 -13.91 12.27 -3.46
C ARG A 121 -12.96 13.45 -3.55
N ARG A 122 -12.54 13.78 -4.78
CA ARG A 122 -11.69 14.95 -5.04
C ARG A 122 -12.50 16.13 -4.55
N VAL A 123 -12.09 16.69 -3.41
CA VAL A 123 -12.54 18.00 -2.99
C VAL A 123 -12.17 18.90 -4.15
N ARG A 124 -13.17 19.32 -4.95
CA ARG A 124 -12.94 20.27 -6.03
C ARG A 124 -12.40 21.52 -5.34
N HIS A 125 -11.09 21.75 -5.45
CA HIS A 125 -10.57 23.08 -5.21
C HIS A 125 -11.30 23.98 -6.20
N ALA A 126 -12.18 24.85 -5.68
CA ALA A 126 -12.85 25.86 -6.45
C ALA A 126 -11.81 26.92 -6.87
N VAL A 127 -10.88 26.55 -7.75
CA VAL A 127 -10.00 27.49 -8.42
C VAL A 127 -10.84 28.09 -9.54
N SER A 128 -11.35 29.29 -9.30
CA SER A 128 -12.05 30.05 -10.34
C SER A 128 -11.09 30.31 -11.51
N PRO A 129 -11.43 29.90 -12.75
CA PRO A 129 -10.56 30.07 -13.91
C PRO A 129 -10.31 31.54 -14.31
N HIS A 130 -11.00 32.49 -13.66
CA HIS A 130 -10.84 33.93 -13.90
C HIS A 130 -9.78 34.63 -13.04
N ARG A 131 -9.08 33.94 -12.13
CA ARG A 131 -7.95 34.55 -11.37
C ARG A 131 -6.61 34.22 -12.02
N THR A 132 -6.19 35.06 -12.96
CA THR A 132 -4.82 35.09 -13.49
C THR A 132 -3.91 36.00 -12.64
N SER A 133 -2.64 35.61 -12.53
CA SER A 133 -1.57 36.35 -11.83
C SER A 133 -1.36 37.78 -12.35
N SER A 134 -1.74 38.03 -13.60
CA SER A 134 -1.69 39.37 -14.22
C SER A 134 -2.63 40.38 -13.56
N SER A 135 -3.77 39.94 -12.99
CA SER A 135 -4.71 40.84 -12.31
C SER A 135 -4.19 41.30 -10.93
N THR A 136 -3.40 40.48 -10.25
CA THR A 136 -2.79 40.80 -8.96
C THR A 136 -1.59 41.74 -9.13
N VAL A 137 -0.75 41.51 -10.14
CA VAL A 137 0.47 42.31 -10.38
C VAL A 137 0.14 43.74 -10.83
N ARG A 138 -0.96 43.96 -11.58
CA ARG A 138 -1.32 45.31 -12.04
C ARG A 138 -1.72 46.28 -10.90
N ARG A 139 -2.11 45.78 -9.72
CA ARG A 139 -2.38 46.62 -8.55
C ARG A 139 -1.13 46.98 -7.75
N ALA A 140 -0.09 46.15 -7.80
CA ALA A 140 1.20 46.45 -7.19
C ALA A 140 2.03 47.28 -8.18
N GLY A 141 1.65 48.54 -8.35
CA GLY A 141 2.30 49.47 -9.27
C GLY A 141 3.82 49.49 -9.08
N VAL A 142 4.55 49.11 -10.13
CA VAL A 142 5.96 49.45 -10.27
C VAL A 142 6.00 50.94 -10.59
N ARG A 143 6.29 51.75 -9.57
CA ARG A 143 6.61 53.17 -9.75
C ARG A 143 8.03 53.21 -10.31
N GLU A 144 8.18 53.40 -11.62
CA GLU A 144 9.49 53.70 -12.20
C GLU A 144 9.95 55.05 -11.64
N VAL A 145 11.01 55.02 -10.84
CA VAL A 145 11.66 56.20 -10.25
C VAL A 145 13.11 56.19 -10.71
N GLY A 146 13.55 57.28 -11.33
CA GLY A 146 14.98 57.56 -11.57
C GLY A 146 15.46 57.39 -13.02
N LEU A 147 15.07 58.32 -13.89
CA LEU A 147 15.83 58.64 -15.12
C LEU A 147 15.99 60.17 -15.30
N GLU A 148 16.04 60.92 -14.20
CA GLU A 148 16.48 62.31 -14.21
C GLU A 148 18.01 62.33 -14.03
N GLY A 149 18.74 62.69 -15.09
CA GLY A 149 20.14 63.10 -14.93
C GLY A 149 21.17 62.54 -15.91
N ARG A 150 20.81 61.85 -17.01
CA ARG A 150 21.80 61.59 -18.07
C ARG A 150 21.74 62.65 -19.15
N ASP A 151 22.45 63.74 -18.87
CA ASP A 151 22.64 64.91 -19.71
C ASP A 151 23.26 64.61 -21.07
N ARG A 152 22.90 65.50 -22.00
CA ARG A 152 23.41 65.69 -23.35
C ARG A 152 24.91 65.97 -23.35
N ALA A 153 25.67 65.32 -24.23
CA ALA A 153 26.84 65.90 -24.91
C ALA A 153 27.23 65.06 -26.13
N ALA A 154 27.29 65.74 -27.28
CA ALA A 154 28.08 65.52 -28.50
C ALA A 154 28.30 64.09 -29.02
#